data_AF-A0A9P6YQW8-F1
#
_entry.id   AF-A0A9P6YQW8-F1
#
_cell.length_a   1.000
_cell.length_b   1.000
_cell.length_c   1.000
_cell.angle_alpha   90.00
_cell.angle_beta   90.00
_cell.angle_gamma   90.00
#
_symmetry.space_group_name_H-M   'P 1'
#
loop_
_entity.id
_entity.type
_entity.pdbx_description
1 polymer ?
#
loop_
_entity_poly.entity_id
_entity_poly.type
_entity_poly.pdbx_seq_one_letter_code
_entity_poly.pdbx_strand_id
1 'polypeptide(L)'
;MVLRPVENRAGAFDDRGEHGAHLWGAYATTARGQASGQWDLYLLDYRRDGARFAAGSGTERRQTLGARWFGQAGALDWNNELVVQGGELGTATGDLDIRAWTLATDTGWRWPDLPLQPRLGLKADIASGDGNLRDGRLGTFNALFPKSAYFSEASLLAPANLMDIQPTLSLRLHDTQDPVDDLLVCGKQSMFGPRRFQKQEEEE
;
A
#
# COMPACT_ATOMS: atom_id res chain seq x y z
N MET A 1 -15.69 -11.19 5.13
CA MET A 1 -15.39 -10.99 6.57
C MET A 1 -15.80 -9.58 6.96
N VAL A 2 -16.31 -9.38 8.18
CA VAL A 2 -16.64 -8.05 8.73
C VAL A 2 -15.73 -7.80 9.92
N LEU A 3 -15.02 -6.67 9.91
CA LEU A 3 -14.12 -6.25 10.97
C LEU A 3 -14.50 -4.86 11.48
N ARG A 4 -14.33 -4.65 12.79
CA ARG A 4 -14.45 -3.33 13.44
C ARG A 4 -13.14 -3.00 14.15
N PRO A 5 -12.50 -1.86 13.86
CA PRO A 5 -11.34 -1.40 14.60
C PRO A 5 -11.66 -1.19 16.09
N VAL A 6 -10.67 -1.42 16.96
CA VAL A 6 -10.77 -1.16 18.40
C VAL A 6 -9.98 0.10 18.76
N GLU A 7 -10.52 0.91 19.66
CA GLU A 7 -9.88 2.12 20.18
C GLU A 7 -9.08 1.76 21.44
N ASN A 8 -7.74 1.83 21.38
CA ASN A 8 -6.90 1.59 22.56
C ASN A 8 -6.98 2.80 23.51
N ARG A 9 -7.67 2.65 24.65
CA ARG A 9 -7.69 3.65 25.73
C ARG A 9 -6.76 3.24 26.87
N ALA A 10 -6.32 4.24 27.65
CA ALA A 10 -5.49 4.03 28.82
C ALA A 10 -6.29 3.41 29.98
N GLY A 11 -6.61 2.12 29.89
CA GLY A 11 -7.29 1.33 30.90
C GLY A 11 -7.25 -0.17 30.56
N ALA A 12 -7.22 -1.05 31.56
CA ALA A 12 -7.24 -2.49 31.34
C ALA A 12 -8.67 -2.95 31.00
N PHE A 13 -8.85 -3.70 29.90
CA PHE A 13 -10.11 -4.32 29.46
C PHE A 13 -11.24 -3.34 29.01
N ASP A 14 -10.93 -2.14 28.53
CA ASP A 14 -11.93 -1.17 28.00
C ASP A 14 -11.86 -0.99 26.47
N ASP A 15 -11.49 -2.04 25.74
CA ASP A 15 -11.48 -2.05 24.27
C ASP A 15 -12.91 -2.26 23.76
N ARG A 16 -13.65 -1.15 23.56
CA ARG A 16 -14.92 -1.18 22.83
C ARG A 16 -14.65 -0.93 21.35
N GLY A 17 -15.36 -1.65 20.47
CA GLY A 17 -15.29 -1.40 19.03
C GLY A 17 -15.64 0.06 18.72
N GLU A 18 -14.85 0.71 17.88
CA GLU A 18 -15.15 2.07 17.43
C GLU A 18 -16.51 2.07 16.72
N HIS A 19 -17.45 2.90 17.19
CA HIS A 19 -18.79 2.96 16.60
C HIS A 19 -18.80 3.70 15.25
N GLY A 20 -17.71 4.40 14.91
CA GLY A 20 -17.58 5.24 13.72
C GLY A 20 -16.80 4.60 12.56
N ALA A 21 -16.26 3.39 12.69
CA ALA A 21 -15.50 2.74 11.62
C ALA A 21 -15.97 1.31 11.35
N HIS A 22 -16.16 0.97 10.08
CA HIS A 22 -16.45 -0.41 9.65
C HIS A 22 -15.64 -0.77 8.42
N LEU A 23 -15.23 -2.04 8.36
CA LEU A 23 -14.59 -2.64 7.20
C LEU A 23 -15.29 -3.96 6.90
N TRP A 24 -15.77 -4.13 5.67
CA TRP A 24 -16.10 -5.45 5.15
C TRP A 24 -15.23 -5.76 3.94
N GLY A 25 -15.01 -7.05 3.71
CA GLY A 25 -14.24 -7.47 2.55
C GLY A 25 -14.44 -8.90 2.11
N ALA A 26 -14.11 -9.13 0.85
CA ALA A 26 -14.05 -10.43 0.20
C ALA A 26 -12.66 -10.61 -0.42
N TYR A 27 -12.21 -11.85 -0.49
CA TYR A 27 -10.92 -12.23 -1.06
C TYR A 27 -11.08 -13.53 -1.84
N ALA A 28 -10.41 -13.62 -2.99
CA ALA A 28 -10.33 -14.81 -3.81
C ALA A 28 -8.90 -14.99 -4.32
N THR A 29 -8.46 -16.25 -4.45
CA THR A 29 -7.16 -16.59 -5.02
C THR A 29 -7.32 -17.73 -6.02
N THR A 30 -6.55 -17.70 -7.11
CA THR A 30 -6.56 -18.77 -8.11
C THR A 30 -5.77 -19.98 -7.63
N ALA A 31 -6.22 -21.19 -8.00
CA ALA A 31 -5.50 -22.41 -7.68
C ALA A 31 -4.14 -22.49 -8.39
N ARG A 32 -3.13 -23.02 -7.69
CA ARG A 32 -1.78 -23.23 -8.21
C ARG A 32 -1.83 -24.11 -9.46
N GLY A 33 -1.25 -23.63 -10.58
CA GLY A 33 -1.11 -24.39 -11.83
C GLY A 33 -2.10 -24.06 -12.96
N GLN A 34 -2.99 -23.08 -12.80
CA GLN A 34 -3.93 -22.68 -13.87
C GLN A 34 -3.37 -21.75 -14.96
N ALA A 35 -2.20 -21.14 -14.77
CA ALA A 35 -1.56 -20.24 -15.75
C ALA A 35 -0.07 -20.01 -15.40
N SER A 36 0.60 -19.13 -16.14
CA SER A 36 1.97 -18.66 -15.84
C SER A 36 2.12 -17.93 -14.49
N GLY A 37 1.05 -17.73 -13.71
CA GLY A 37 1.10 -17.16 -12.37
C GLY A 37 -0.20 -17.39 -11.61
N GLN A 38 -0.27 -16.87 -10.40
CA GLN A 38 -1.43 -16.86 -9.52
C GLN A 38 -1.96 -15.43 -9.38
N TRP A 39 -3.27 -15.33 -9.20
CA TRP A 39 -3.97 -14.09 -8.96
C TRP A 39 -4.62 -14.11 -7.58
N ASP A 40 -4.43 -13.04 -6.83
CA ASP A 40 -5.21 -12.71 -5.66
C ASP A 40 -6.07 -11.49 -5.98
N LEU A 41 -7.35 -11.55 -5.60
CA LEU A 41 -8.31 -10.48 -5.80
C LEU A 41 -8.95 -10.16 -4.45
N TYR A 42 -9.09 -8.88 -4.13
CA TYR A 42 -9.80 -8.45 -2.94
C TYR A 42 -10.67 -7.24 -3.19
N LEU A 43 -11.79 -7.22 -2.49
CA LEU A 43 -12.75 -6.14 -2.44
C LEU A 43 -12.89 -5.74 -0.98
N LEU A 44 -12.68 -4.48 -0.66
CA LEU A 44 -12.88 -3.92 0.66
C LEU A 44 -13.82 -2.73 0.56
N ASP A 45 -14.69 -2.58 1.54
CA ASP A 45 -15.53 -1.40 1.70
C ASP A 45 -15.38 -0.93 3.13
N TYR A 46 -15.05 0.34 3.22
CA TYR A 46 -14.57 0.98 4.41
C TYR A 46 -15.38 2.22 4.65
N ARG A 47 -15.86 2.39 5.87
CA ARG A 47 -16.39 3.67 6.33
C ARG A 47 -15.65 4.10 7.56
N ARG A 48 -15.40 5.40 7.63
CA ARG A 48 -14.85 6.05 8.81
C ARG A 48 -15.48 7.42 9.01
N ASP A 49 -16.11 7.62 10.15
CA ASP A 49 -16.54 8.94 10.57
C ASP A 49 -15.32 9.74 11.10
N GLY A 50 -15.24 11.04 10.78
CA GLY A 50 -14.14 11.90 11.24
C GLY A 50 -12.80 11.66 10.53
N ALA A 51 -12.81 11.12 9.31
CA ALA A 51 -11.63 11.00 8.47
C ALA A 51 -11.05 12.39 8.16
N ARG A 52 -9.72 12.50 8.10
CA ARG A 52 -9.01 13.76 7.86
C ARG A 52 -8.05 13.61 6.67
N PHE A 53 -8.23 14.47 5.68
CA PHE A 53 -7.39 14.58 4.49
C PHE A 53 -7.01 16.04 4.28
N ALA A 54 -6.01 16.31 3.42
CA ALA A 54 -5.64 17.67 3.05
C ALA A 54 -6.81 18.46 2.42
N ALA A 55 -7.67 17.78 1.66
CA ALA A 55 -8.84 18.38 1.01
C ALA A 55 -10.01 18.66 1.97
N GLY A 56 -10.01 18.07 3.17
CA GLY A 56 -11.09 18.26 4.13
C GLY A 56 -11.19 17.15 5.17
N SER A 57 -12.16 17.31 6.08
CA SER A 57 -12.48 16.28 7.08
C SER A 57 -13.97 15.98 7.11
N GLY A 58 -14.33 14.74 7.41
CA GLY A 58 -15.71 14.30 7.24
C GLY A 58 -15.93 12.80 7.36
N THR A 59 -17.06 12.34 6.86
CA THR A 59 -17.39 10.89 6.81
C THR A 59 -16.86 10.30 5.52
N GLU A 60 -15.89 9.40 5.62
CA GLU A 60 -15.33 8.66 4.49
C GLU A 60 -16.15 7.40 4.24
N ARG A 61 -16.53 7.16 2.99
CA ARG A 61 -17.01 5.88 2.48
C ARG A 61 -16.17 5.52 1.27
N ARG A 62 -15.39 4.44 1.38
CA ARG A 62 -14.39 4.06 0.38
C ARG A 62 -14.52 2.59 0.03
N GLN A 63 -14.65 2.33 -1.26
CA GLN A 63 -14.52 1.01 -1.86
C GLN A 63 -13.11 0.86 -2.41
N THR A 64 -12.49 -0.28 -2.15
CA THR A 64 -11.14 -0.64 -2.60
C THR A 64 -11.22 -1.95 -3.36
N LEU A 65 -10.75 -1.96 -4.60
CA LEU A 65 -10.57 -3.16 -5.39
C LEU A 65 -9.07 -3.35 -5.62
N GLY A 66 -8.54 -4.48 -5.17
CA GLY A 66 -7.15 -4.85 -5.37
C GLY A 66 -7.01 -6.15 -6.15
N ALA A 67 -5.96 -6.19 -6.97
CA ALA A 67 -5.57 -7.36 -7.73
C ALA A 67 -4.05 -7.53 -7.67
N ARG A 68 -3.60 -8.71 -7.26
CA ARG A 68 -2.20 -9.07 -7.21
C ARG A 68 -1.93 -10.25 -8.14
N TRP A 69 -0.94 -10.09 -9.01
CA TRP A 69 -0.46 -11.10 -9.92
C TRP A 69 0.98 -11.46 -9.60
N PHE A 70 1.21 -12.71 -9.25
CA PHE A 70 2.53 -13.18 -8.84
C PHE A 70 2.82 -14.55 -9.42
N GLY A 71 4.08 -14.82 -9.71
CA GLY A 71 4.43 -16.06 -10.38
C GLY A 71 5.91 -16.16 -10.69
N GLN A 72 6.24 -17.28 -11.34
CA GLN A 72 7.58 -17.58 -11.79
C GLN A 72 7.48 -18.38 -13.08
N ALA A 73 8.26 -17.98 -14.08
CA ALA A 73 8.44 -18.71 -15.32
C ALA A 73 9.95 -18.86 -15.59
N GLY A 74 10.49 -20.05 -15.31
CA GLY A 74 11.93 -20.31 -15.41
C GLY A 74 12.73 -19.39 -14.47
N ALA A 75 13.64 -18.61 -15.06
CA ALA A 75 14.49 -17.63 -14.39
C ALA A 75 13.73 -16.35 -13.97
N LEU A 76 12.65 -16.00 -14.66
CA LEU A 76 11.87 -14.80 -14.39
C LEU A 76 10.89 -15.05 -13.24
N ASP A 77 10.85 -14.14 -12.28
CA ASP A 77 9.83 -14.07 -11.23
C ASP A 77 9.21 -12.66 -11.19
N TRP A 78 7.95 -12.60 -10.75
CA TRP A 78 7.23 -11.34 -10.62
C TRP A 78 6.22 -11.38 -9.48
N ASN A 79 5.92 -10.20 -8.97
CA ASN A 79 4.89 -9.93 -8.00
C ASN A 79 4.41 -8.49 -8.18
N ASN A 80 3.22 -8.32 -8.73
CA ASN A 80 2.63 -7.03 -9.06
C ASN A 80 1.28 -6.89 -8.35
N GLU A 81 1.00 -5.72 -7.78
CA GLU A 81 -0.27 -5.42 -7.12
C GLU A 81 -0.80 -4.07 -7.57
N LEU A 82 -2.03 -4.05 -8.10
CA LEU A 82 -2.77 -2.84 -8.43
C LEU A 82 -3.94 -2.72 -7.48
N VAL A 83 -4.11 -1.53 -6.91
CA VAL A 83 -5.25 -1.21 -6.07
C VAL A 83 -5.89 0.07 -6.56
N VAL A 84 -7.20 0.06 -6.70
CA VAL A 84 -8.00 1.23 -7.05
C VAL A 84 -9.03 1.49 -5.97
N GLN A 85 -9.29 2.76 -5.71
CA GLN A 85 -10.17 3.23 -4.66
C GLN A 85 -11.16 4.26 -5.21
N GLY A 86 -12.42 4.02 -4.89
CA GLY A 86 -13.55 4.89 -5.23
C GLY A 86 -14.40 5.18 -3.99
N GLY A 87 -15.28 6.17 -4.07
CA GLY A 87 -16.23 6.49 -3.00
C GLY A 87 -16.35 7.98 -2.76
N GLU A 88 -16.71 8.37 -1.53
CA GLU A 88 -17.02 9.76 -1.20
C GLU A 88 -16.49 10.14 0.18
N LEU A 89 -16.03 11.38 0.32
CA LEU A 89 -15.77 12.03 1.59
C LEU A 89 -16.82 13.13 1.80
N GLY A 90 -17.78 12.89 2.68
CA GLY A 90 -18.79 13.89 3.03
C GLY A 90 -18.25 14.89 4.05
N THR A 91 -17.98 16.11 3.60
CA THR A 91 -17.43 17.21 4.43
C THR A 91 -18.50 18.24 4.80
N ALA A 92 -18.18 19.15 5.72
CA ALA A 92 -19.07 20.27 6.05
C ALA A 92 -19.36 21.22 4.86
N THR A 93 -18.47 21.24 3.86
CA THR A 93 -18.56 22.15 2.70
C THR A 93 -19.12 21.47 1.44
N GLY A 94 -19.40 20.16 1.49
CA GLY A 94 -19.85 19.35 0.36
C GLY A 94 -19.16 18.00 0.28
N ASP A 95 -19.59 17.16 -0.66
CA ASP A 95 -19.03 15.82 -0.85
C ASP A 95 -17.86 15.87 -1.85
N LEU A 96 -16.78 15.16 -1.55
CA LEU A 96 -15.64 14.98 -2.44
C LEU A 96 -15.63 13.55 -3.02
N ASP A 97 -15.46 13.43 -4.33
CA ASP A 97 -15.37 12.14 -5.03
C ASP A 97 -13.98 11.52 -4.85
N ILE A 98 -13.90 10.35 -4.22
CA ILE A 98 -12.65 9.63 -3.97
C ILE A 98 -12.23 8.93 -5.25
N ARG A 99 -11.02 9.24 -5.73
CA ARG A 99 -10.39 8.54 -6.86
C ARG A 99 -8.91 8.39 -6.61
N ALA A 100 -8.53 7.25 -6.03
CA ALA A 100 -7.15 6.98 -5.70
C ALA A 100 -6.72 5.61 -6.18
N TRP A 101 -5.42 5.41 -6.34
CA TRP A 101 -4.86 4.14 -6.77
C TRP A 101 -3.42 3.99 -6.30
N THR A 102 -2.95 2.75 -6.24
CA THR A 102 -1.53 2.43 -6.06
C THR A 102 -1.15 1.26 -6.95
N LEU A 103 0.08 1.26 -7.43
CA LEU A 103 0.68 0.16 -8.17
C LEU A 103 2.01 -0.18 -7.51
N ALA A 104 2.19 -1.43 -7.11
CA ALA A 104 3.43 -1.97 -6.59
C ALA A 104 3.90 -3.08 -7.54
N THR A 105 5.18 -3.09 -7.89
CA THR A 105 5.76 -4.09 -8.80
C THR A 105 7.09 -4.56 -8.27
N ASP A 106 7.34 -5.86 -8.43
CA ASP A 106 8.63 -6.50 -8.17
C ASP A 106 8.83 -7.53 -9.28
N THR A 107 9.82 -7.30 -10.14
CA THR A 107 10.19 -8.23 -11.21
C THR A 107 11.66 -8.56 -11.08
N GLY A 108 12.01 -9.85 -11.18
CA GLY A 108 13.38 -10.29 -11.03
C GLY A 108 13.79 -11.40 -12.00
N TRP A 109 15.08 -11.41 -12.29
CA TRP A 109 15.73 -12.46 -13.05
C TRP A 109 16.71 -13.21 -12.15
N ARG A 110 16.55 -14.53 -12.08
CA ARG A 110 17.40 -15.43 -11.30
C ARG A 110 18.35 -16.21 -12.19
N TRP A 111 19.57 -16.41 -11.72
CA TRP A 111 20.54 -17.32 -12.33
C TRP A 111 20.77 -18.52 -11.41
N PRO A 112 19.91 -19.56 -11.48
CA PRO A 112 20.00 -20.72 -10.58
C PRO A 112 21.27 -21.55 -10.80
N ASP A 113 21.84 -21.52 -12.00
CA ASP A 113 23.03 -22.32 -12.37
C ASP A 113 24.35 -21.67 -11.96
N LEU A 114 24.32 -20.44 -11.43
CA LEU A 114 25.52 -19.75 -10.93
C LEU A 114 25.70 -19.99 -9.43
N PRO A 115 26.95 -20.03 -8.94
CA PRO A 115 27.22 -19.98 -7.50
C PRO A 115 26.48 -18.81 -6.86
N LEU A 116 25.94 -19.05 -5.66
CA LEU A 116 25.14 -18.08 -4.90
C LEU A 116 23.77 -17.71 -5.50
N GLN A 117 23.35 -18.37 -6.59
CA GLN A 117 22.03 -18.21 -7.21
C GLN A 117 21.55 -16.75 -7.29
N PRO A 118 22.32 -15.83 -7.91
CA PRO A 118 22.03 -14.41 -7.86
C PRO A 118 20.66 -14.09 -8.45
N ARG A 119 19.98 -13.11 -7.86
CA ARG A 119 18.75 -12.51 -8.39
C ARG A 119 18.97 -11.02 -8.60
N LEU A 120 18.81 -10.55 -9.83
CA LEU A 120 18.69 -9.12 -10.11
C LEU A 120 17.20 -8.78 -10.21
N GLY A 121 16.72 -7.93 -9.32
CA GLY A 121 15.33 -7.49 -9.27
C GLY A 121 15.19 -5.98 -9.42
N LEU A 122 14.02 -5.56 -9.86
CA LEU A 122 13.59 -4.17 -9.88
C LEU A 122 12.22 -4.08 -9.23
N LYS A 123 12.13 -3.25 -8.20
CA LYS A 123 10.86 -2.87 -7.60
C LYS A 123 10.50 -1.45 -8.02
N ALA A 124 9.23 -1.22 -8.29
CA ALA A 124 8.71 0.12 -8.52
C ALA A 124 7.32 0.26 -7.89
N ASP A 125 7.17 1.26 -7.04
CA ASP A 125 5.97 1.53 -6.28
C ASP A 125 5.49 2.95 -6.57
N ILE A 126 4.19 3.13 -6.78
CA ILE A 126 3.57 4.44 -6.97
C ILE A 126 2.20 4.48 -6.30
N ALA A 127 1.98 5.49 -5.45
CA ALA A 127 0.71 5.74 -4.79
C ALA A 127 0.20 7.14 -5.17
N SER A 128 -1.05 7.22 -5.61
CA SER A 128 -1.67 8.47 -6.02
C SER A 128 -1.73 9.47 -4.85
N GLY A 129 -1.66 10.75 -5.21
CA GLY A 129 -1.82 11.87 -4.30
C GLY A 129 -2.84 12.86 -4.85
N ASP A 130 -3.35 13.71 -3.97
CA ASP A 130 -4.21 14.80 -4.38
C ASP A 130 -3.38 16.01 -4.84
N GLY A 131 -3.50 16.35 -6.12
CA GLY A 131 -2.77 17.45 -6.75
C GLY A 131 -3.56 18.76 -6.82
N ASN A 132 -4.87 18.74 -6.57
CA ASN A 132 -5.72 19.92 -6.64
C ASN A 132 -6.91 19.81 -5.68
N LEU A 133 -6.77 20.43 -4.50
CA LEU A 133 -7.77 20.39 -3.43
C LEU A 133 -9.11 21.10 -3.77
N ARG A 134 -9.25 21.71 -4.95
CA ARG A 134 -10.41 22.52 -5.35
C ARG A 134 -11.22 21.92 -6.49
N ASP A 135 -10.88 20.73 -6.96
CA ASP A 135 -11.58 20.08 -8.09
C ASP A 135 -12.74 19.16 -7.68
N GLY A 136 -13.05 19.12 -6.37
CA GLY A 136 -14.11 18.27 -5.83
C GLY A 136 -13.73 16.79 -5.74
N ARG A 137 -12.45 16.43 -5.88
CA ARG A 137 -11.97 15.06 -5.79
C ARG A 137 -10.98 14.87 -4.64
N LEU A 138 -10.92 13.65 -4.13
CA LEU A 138 -9.88 13.20 -3.21
C LEU A 138 -8.99 12.17 -3.91
N GLY A 139 -7.81 12.63 -4.35
CA GLY A 139 -6.82 11.80 -5.08
C GLY A 139 -5.90 10.96 -4.19
N THR A 140 -5.97 11.14 -2.88
CA THR A 140 -5.05 10.53 -1.90
C THR A 140 -5.38 9.06 -1.65
N PHE A 141 -4.42 8.18 -1.92
CA PHE A 141 -4.53 6.76 -1.60
C PHE A 141 -4.54 6.55 -0.08
N ASN A 142 -5.41 5.65 0.38
CA ASN A 142 -5.52 5.28 1.78
C ASN A 142 -5.19 3.79 1.93
N ALA A 143 -4.05 3.48 2.56
CA ALA A 143 -3.66 2.10 2.84
C ALA A 143 -4.52 1.39 3.92
N LEU A 144 -5.55 2.07 4.45
CA LEU A 144 -6.52 1.66 5.48
C LEU A 144 -5.89 1.35 6.84
N PHE A 145 -5.03 0.34 6.90
CA PHE A 145 -4.32 -0.11 8.10
C PHE A 145 -2.88 -0.48 7.74
N PRO A 146 -2.01 0.48 7.36
CA PRO A 146 -0.61 0.18 7.11
C PRO A 146 0.00 -0.38 8.40
N LYS A 147 0.44 -1.65 8.38
CA LYS A 147 1.28 -2.19 9.46
C LYS A 147 2.63 -1.49 9.37
N SER A 148 2.90 -0.59 10.29
CA SER A 148 4.14 0.19 10.40
C SER A 148 5.42 -0.67 10.48
N ALA A 149 5.31 -1.96 10.77
CA ALA A 149 6.45 -2.89 10.84
C ALA A 149 6.96 -3.41 9.48
N TYR A 150 6.28 -3.16 8.35
CA TYR A 150 6.73 -3.63 7.03
C TYR A 150 7.54 -2.59 6.23
N PHE A 151 7.45 -1.33 6.66
CA PHE A 151 8.30 -0.26 6.16
C PHE A 151 9.33 0.03 7.25
N SER A 152 10.62 0.00 6.92
CA SER A 152 11.73 0.34 7.84
C SER A 152 11.38 1.52 8.76
N GLU A 153 11.93 1.54 9.99
CA GLU A 153 11.72 2.46 11.14
C GLU A 153 11.54 3.98 10.85
N ALA A 154 11.71 4.43 9.60
CA ALA A 154 11.49 5.79 9.13
C ALA A 154 10.12 6.08 8.45
N SER A 155 9.20 5.12 8.29
CA SER A 155 7.94 5.37 7.55
C SER A 155 6.72 5.55 8.45
N LEU A 156 6.57 6.75 8.99
CA LEU A 156 5.31 7.23 9.60
C LEU A 156 4.24 7.62 8.57
N LEU A 157 4.51 7.39 7.28
CA LEU A 157 3.66 7.81 6.17
C LEU A 157 2.98 6.60 5.56
N ALA A 158 1.65 6.54 5.66
CA ALA A 158 0.86 5.72 4.76
C ALA A 158 1.24 6.10 3.31
N PRO A 159 1.40 5.14 2.38
CA PRO A 159 1.78 5.42 1.01
C PRO A 159 0.73 6.32 0.35
N ALA A 160 1.03 7.60 0.26
CA ALA A 160 0.18 8.62 -0.33
C ALA A 160 1.11 9.62 -0.99
N ASN A 161 0.91 9.87 -2.29
CA ASN A 161 1.76 10.78 -3.08
C ASN A 161 3.26 10.38 -3.07
N LEU A 162 3.55 9.10 -3.35
CA LEU A 162 4.90 8.57 -3.36
C LEU A 162 5.16 7.82 -4.67
N MET A 163 6.36 7.97 -5.23
CA MET A 163 6.90 7.07 -6.24
C MET A 163 8.31 6.64 -5.82
N ASP A 164 8.59 5.35 -5.85
CA ASP A 164 9.94 4.85 -5.63
C ASP A 164 10.34 3.76 -6.63
N ILE A 165 11.65 3.66 -6.85
CA ILE A 165 12.27 2.63 -7.66
C ILE A 165 13.44 2.04 -6.87
N GLN A 166 13.51 0.72 -6.81
CA GLN A 166 14.47 0.00 -5.98
C GLN A 166 15.10 -1.15 -6.78
N PRO A 167 16.28 -0.94 -7.40
CA PRO A 167 17.09 -2.06 -7.87
C PRO A 167 17.56 -2.91 -6.69
N THR A 168 17.46 -4.22 -6.85
CA THR A 168 17.82 -5.21 -5.83
C THR A 168 18.73 -6.27 -6.41
N LEU A 169 19.77 -6.64 -5.64
CA LEU A 169 20.60 -7.81 -5.90
C LEU A 169 20.52 -8.72 -4.68
N SER A 170 20.05 -9.95 -4.86
CA SER A 170 20.00 -10.97 -3.81
C SER A 170 20.98 -12.09 -4.12
N LEU A 171 21.74 -12.52 -3.12
CA LEU A 171 22.69 -13.63 -3.20
C LEU A 171 22.35 -14.65 -2.09
N ARG A 172 22.31 -15.94 -2.45
CA ARG A 172 22.11 -17.05 -1.51
C ARG A 172 23.46 -17.59 -1.05
N LEU A 173 23.83 -17.37 0.21
CA LEU A 173 25.20 -17.66 0.66
C LEU A 173 25.47 -19.15 1.02
N HIS A 174 24.45 -20.00 1.24
CA HIS A 174 24.63 -21.44 1.55
C HIS A 174 23.46 -22.36 1.11
N ASP A 175 23.73 -23.67 0.98
CA ASP A 175 22.80 -24.77 0.65
C ASP A 175 22.16 -25.42 1.90
N THR A 176 21.97 -24.65 2.96
CA THR A 176 21.34 -25.11 4.21
C THR A 176 20.01 -24.41 4.42
N GLN A 177 19.01 -25.18 4.85
CA GLN A 177 17.58 -24.88 5.00
C GLN A 177 17.20 -23.71 5.93
N ASP A 178 18.13 -22.80 6.26
CA ASP A 178 17.90 -21.70 7.19
C ASP A 178 17.72 -20.36 6.43
N PRO A 179 16.53 -19.72 6.49
CA PRO A 179 16.17 -18.55 5.67
C PRO A 179 16.84 -17.23 6.10
N VAL A 180 17.90 -17.27 6.91
CA VAL A 180 18.40 -16.09 7.64
C VAL A 180 19.60 -15.41 6.96
N ASP A 181 20.24 -16.07 5.99
CA ASP A 181 21.53 -15.62 5.40
C ASP A 181 21.43 -15.22 3.91
N ASP A 182 20.30 -14.66 3.47
CA ASP A 182 20.18 -14.03 2.15
C ASP A 182 20.76 -12.61 2.20
N LEU A 183 21.88 -12.37 1.51
CA LEU A 183 22.43 -11.02 1.37
C LEU A 183 21.61 -10.27 0.32
N LEU A 184 20.79 -9.33 0.79
CA LEU A 184 20.06 -8.37 -0.05
C LEU A 184 20.81 -7.05 -0.10
N VAL A 185 21.37 -6.71 -1.26
CA VAL A 185 21.84 -5.36 -1.55
C VAL A 185 20.71 -4.61 -2.25
N CYS A 186 20.17 -3.58 -1.58
CA CYS A 186 19.11 -2.73 -2.12
C CYS A 186 19.64 -1.33 -2.38
N GLY A 187 19.55 -0.85 -3.62
CA GLY A 187 19.59 0.57 -3.91
C GLY A 187 18.15 1.09 -3.86
N LYS A 188 17.85 2.11 -3.05
CA LYS A 188 16.52 2.74 -3.03
C LYS A 188 16.65 4.17 -3.54
N GLN A 189 15.89 4.50 -4.58
CA GLN A 189 15.76 5.87 -5.07
C GLN A 189 14.29 6.28 -5.03
N SER A 190 13.95 7.13 -4.06
CA SER A 190 12.62 7.76 -4.00
C SER A 190 12.61 8.99 -4.90
N MET A 191 11.70 9.05 -5.86
CA MET A 191 11.46 10.25 -6.65
C MET A 191 10.22 10.92 -6.06
N PHE A 192 10.45 12.07 -5.39
CA PHE A 192 9.49 12.96 -4.72
C PHE A 192 9.35 12.81 -3.19
N GLY A 193 9.76 13.88 -2.50
CA GLY A 193 9.22 14.31 -1.20
C GLY A 193 8.02 15.24 -1.38
N PRO A 194 7.31 15.62 -0.30
CA PRO A 194 6.05 16.37 -0.37
C PRO A 194 6.23 17.62 -1.22
N ARG A 195 5.38 17.80 -2.25
CA ARG A 195 5.28 19.10 -2.93
C ARG A 195 4.92 20.13 -1.86
N ARG A 196 5.83 21.09 -1.65
CA ARG A 196 5.76 22.22 -0.73
C ARG A 196 4.34 22.53 -0.25
N PHE A 197 4.11 22.37 1.06
CA PHE A 197 3.23 23.28 1.77
C PHE A 197 3.72 24.70 1.45
N GLN A 198 2.91 25.49 0.74
CA GLN A 198 3.04 26.93 0.85
C GLN A 198 2.71 27.28 2.29
N LYS A 199 3.74 27.69 3.06
CA LYS A 199 3.54 28.61 4.17
C LYS A 199 2.82 29.84 3.61
N GLN A 200 1.52 29.96 3.87
CA GLN A 200 0.88 31.26 3.93
C GLN A 200 1.00 31.75 5.38
N GLU A 201 1.76 32.84 5.52
CA GLU A 201 1.53 34.00 6.39
C GLU A 201 0.93 33.73 7.79
N GLU A 202 1.79 33.86 8.80
CA GLU A 202 1.44 34.52 10.06
C GLU A 202 2.19 35.87 10.06
N GLU A 203 1.53 36.90 9.53
CA GLU A 203 1.58 38.26 10.10
C GLU A 203 0.37 38.35 11.04
N GLU A 204 0.61 38.34 12.35
CA GLU A 204 0.30 39.44 13.28
C GLU A 204 0.87 39.12 14.68
#